data_AF-A0A7S1CJH7-F1
#
_entry.id   AF-A0A7S1CJH7-F1
#
_cell.length_a   1.000
_cell.length_b   1.000
_cell.length_c   1.000
_cell.angle_alpha   90.00
_cell.angle_beta   90.00
_cell.angle_gamma   90.00
#
_symmetry.space_group_name_H-M   'P 1'
#
loop_
_entity.id
_entity.type
_entity.pdbx_description
1 polymer ?
#
loop_
_entity_poly.entity_id
_entity_poly.type
_entity_poly.pdbx_seq_one_letter_code
_entity_poly.pdbx_strand_id
1 'polypeptide(L)'
;EPTNHLDINAVIWLDDYLQKWKNTLLIVSHDQDFLNSVVTDVIHLDHKKLIYYRGDFDSFQEQMIQTKKKLARDYELQEKQIKAAKAKGKSKKQAVADQKKKREAGGSKARKKAAAARMGGGGGDEEDEEKGAELIERPKEYVVNFEFPTPPELTPPVLQIVNVDFAYKPEEPLFRGLDFGVDMDSRICIVGPNGAGKS
;
A
#
# COMPACT_ATOMS: atom_id res chain seq x y z
N GLU A 1 -13.35 5.68 -1.30
CA GLU A 1 -12.93 4.92 -2.49
C GLU A 1 -13.82 5.31 -3.68
N PRO A 2 -13.52 6.43 -4.35
CA PRO A 2 -14.36 6.96 -5.42
C PRO A 2 -14.30 6.13 -6.70
N THR A 3 -13.28 5.29 -6.85
CA THR A 3 -13.12 4.34 -7.97
C THR A 3 -13.97 3.08 -7.79
N ASN A 4 -14.54 2.84 -6.60
CA ASN A 4 -15.28 1.62 -6.35
C ASN A 4 -16.62 1.67 -7.10
N HIS A 5 -16.88 0.65 -7.94
CA HIS A 5 -18.06 0.52 -8.82
C HIS A 5 -18.14 1.46 -10.04
N LEU A 6 -17.06 2.17 -10.36
CA LEU A 6 -16.98 2.90 -11.63
C LEU A 6 -16.49 1.97 -12.75
N ASP A 7 -17.08 2.12 -13.94
CA ASP A 7 -16.49 1.53 -15.14
C ASP A 7 -15.18 2.27 -15.51
N ILE A 8 -14.35 1.62 -16.33
CA ILE A 8 -13.03 2.13 -16.70
C ILE A 8 -13.13 3.53 -17.31
N ASN A 9 -14.15 3.81 -18.12
CA ASN A 9 -14.31 5.12 -18.74
C ASN A 9 -14.65 6.19 -17.71
N ALA A 10 -15.49 5.86 -16.72
CA ALA A 10 -15.81 6.75 -15.62
C ALA A 10 -14.60 7.01 -14.71
N VAL A 11 -13.73 6.01 -14.50
CA VAL A 11 -12.46 6.19 -13.77
C VAL A 11 -11.52 7.13 -14.51
N ILE A 12 -11.35 6.95 -15.83
CA ILE A 12 -10.51 7.83 -16.66
C ILE A 12 -11.04 9.28 -16.63
N TRP A 13 -12.35 9.46 -16.77
CA TRP A 13 -12.96 10.79 -16.67
C TRP A 13 -12.72 11.42 -15.29
N LEU A 14 -12.85 10.64 -14.21
CA LEU A 14 -12.64 11.11 -12.86
C LEU A 14 -11.19 11.53 -12.63
N ASP A 15 -10.22 10.76 -13.14
CA ASP A 15 -8.79 11.10 -13.10
C ASP A 15 -8.54 12.47 -13.76
N ASP A 16 -8.96 12.62 -15.02
CA ASP A 16 -8.85 13.86 -15.78
C ASP A 16 -9.52 15.07 -15.10
N TYR A 17 -10.63 14.83 -14.41
CA TYR A 17 -11.39 15.86 -13.71
C TYR A 17 -10.65 16.30 -12.44
N LEU A 18 -10.13 15.35 -11.66
CA LEU A 18 -9.46 15.62 -10.40
C LEU A 18 -8.07 16.23 -10.59
N GLN A 19 -7.36 15.89 -11.67
CA GLN A 19 -6.08 16.55 -12.00
C GLN A 19 -6.21 18.07 -12.22
N LYS A 20 -7.38 18.54 -12.66
CA LYS A 20 -7.67 19.96 -12.89
C LYS A 20 -8.20 20.68 -11.65
N TRP A 21 -8.40 19.94 -10.56
CA TRP A 21 -8.99 20.45 -9.33
C TRP A 21 -7.99 21.37 -8.61
N LYS A 22 -8.42 22.60 -8.28
CA LYS A 22 -7.53 23.64 -7.72
C LYS A 22 -7.49 23.68 -6.20
N ASN A 23 -8.39 22.97 -5.53
CA ASN A 23 -8.52 22.98 -4.08
C ASN A 23 -7.89 21.73 -3.48
N THR A 24 -7.82 21.68 -2.15
CA THR A 24 -7.34 20.49 -1.44
C THR A 24 -8.36 19.35 -1.54
N LEU A 25 -7.86 18.14 -1.78
CA LEU A 25 -8.63 16.90 -1.76
C LEU A 25 -8.02 15.93 -0.76
N LEU A 26 -8.88 15.15 -0.10
CA LEU A 26 -8.48 13.99 0.69
C LEU A 26 -9.19 12.78 0.12
N ILE A 27 -8.42 11.85 -0.47
CA ILE A 27 -8.96 10.68 -1.16
C ILE A 27 -8.43 9.42 -0.51
N VAL A 28 -9.33 8.46 -0.30
CA VAL A 28 -8.99 7.08 0.07
C VAL A 28 -9.23 6.22 -1.16
N SER A 29 -8.18 5.57 -1.66
CA SER A 29 -8.21 4.65 -2.81
C SER A 29 -7.22 3.50 -2.62
N HIS A 30 -7.52 2.37 -3.26
CA HIS A 30 -6.61 1.21 -3.38
C HIS A 30 -6.04 1.06 -4.81
N ASP A 31 -6.46 1.93 -5.73
CA ASP A 31 -6.00 1.97 -7.12
C ASP A 31 -4.69 2.75 -7.22
N GLN A 32 -3.62 2.07 -7.64
CA GLN A 32 -2.27 2.64 -7.70
C GLN A 32 -2.15 3.66 -8.82
N ASP A 33 -2.68 3.35 -10.01
CA ASP A 33 -2.58 4.20 -11.19
C ASP A 33 -3.34 5.51 -10.98
N PHE A 34 -4.56 5.41 -10.46
CA PHE A 34 -5.36 6.58 -10.10
C PHE A 34 -4.66 7.46 -9.04
N LEU A 35 -4.08 6.85 -8.00
CA LEU A 35 -3.35 7.62 -6.99
C LEU A 35 -2.13 8.30 -7.61
N ASN A 36 -1.37 7.61 -8.44
CA ASN A 36 -0.17 8.15 -9.08
C ASN A 36 -0.47 9.38 -9.95
N SER A 37 -1.62 9.36 -10.65
CA SER A 37 -2.05 10.47 -11.50
C SER A 37 -2.56 11.70 -10.71
N VAL A 38 -3.27 11.48 -9.59
CA VAL A 38 -4.03 12.55 -8.92
C VAL A 38 -3.33 13.13 -7.69
N VAL A 39 -2.60 12.31 -6.93
CA VAL A 39 -2.14 12.73 -5.59
C VAL A 39 -0.76 13.40 -5.62
N THR A 40 -0.60 14.40 -4.77
CA THR A 40 0.69 15.10 -4.56
C THR A 40 1.41 14.66 -3.29
N ASP A 41 0.66 14.07 -2.36
CA ASP A 41 1.10 13.67 -1.04
C ASP A 41 0.34 12.42 -0.60
N VAL A 42 1.03 11.51 0.07
CA VAL A 42 0.47 10.25 0.57
C VAL A 42 0.50 10.25 2.09
N ILE A 43 -0.68 10.02 2.69
CA ILE A 43 -0.81 9.81 4.13
C ILE A 43 -0.93 8.32 4.38
N HIS A 44 0.14 7.70 4.88
CA HIS A 44 0.16 6.29 5.20
C HIS A 44 -0.25 6.05 6.65
N LEU A 45 -1.36 5.33 6.83
CA LEU A 45 -1.81 4.88 8.14
C LEU A 45 -1.16 3.54 8.48
N ASP A 46 -0.21 3.54 9.40
CA ASP A 46 0.50 2.34 9.85
C ASP A 46 0.69 2.33 11.36
N HIS A 47 0.50 1.18 12.01
CA HIS A 47 0.61 1.03 13.46
C HIS A 47 -0.12 2.13 14.29
N LYS A 48 -1.32 2.53 13.85
CA LYS A 48 -2.13 3.62 14.44
C LYS A 48 -1.46 5.01 14.39
N LYS A 49 -0.51 5.21 13.46
CA LYS A 49 0.15 6.49 13.21
C LYS A 49 -0.04 6.91 11.77
N LEU A 50 -0.08 8.22 11.55
CA LEU A 50 -0.10 8.81 10.22
C LEU A 50 1.32 9.25 9.86
N ILE A 51 1.83 8.74 8.75
CA ILE A 51 3.16 9.07 8.22
C ILE A 51 2.96 9.76 6.88
N TYR A 52 3.52 10.96 6.76
CA TYR A 52 3.39 11.80 5.57
C TYR A 52 4.55 11.57 4.62
N TYR A 53 4.22 11.31 3.36
CA TYR A 53 5.15 11.17 2.26
C TYR A 53 4.80 12.19 1.19
N ARG A 54 5.81 12.91 0.68
CA ARG A 54 5.62 13.87 -0.41
C ARG A 54 5.96 13.21 -1.73
N GLY A 55 5.11 13.42 -2.73
CA GLY A 55 5.20 12.78 -4.04
C GLY A 55 4.00 11.88 -4.32
N ASP A 56 4.11 11.20 -5.45
CA ASP A 56 3.13 10.25 -5.95
C ASP A 56 3.16 8.91 -5.20
N PHE A 57 2.34 7.96 -5.64
CA PHE A 57 2.21 6.67 -4.97
C PHE A 57 3.45 5.79 -5.16
N ASP A 58 4.09 5.83 -6.32
CA ASP A 58 5.32 5.09 -6.61
C ASP A 58 6.48 5.57 -5.72
N SER A 59 6.66 6.87 -5.61
CA SER A 59 7.65 7.49 -4.72
C SER A 59 7.43 7.08 -3.27
N PHE A 60 6.16 7.04 -2.83
CA PHE A 60 5.78 6.52 -1.53
C PHE A 60 6.19 5.05 -1.35
N GLN A 61 5.88 4.17 -2.32
CA GLN A 61 6.25 2.76 -2.25
C GLN A 61 7.76 2.56 -2.13
N GLU A 62 8.56 3.29 -2.92
CA GLU A 62 10.01 3.23 -2.85
C GLU A 62 10.53 3.66 -1.47
N GLN A 63 10.05 4.80 -0.95
CA GLN A 63 10.44 5.30 0.38
C GLN A 63 10.03 4.33 1.49
N MET A 64 8.86 3.70 1.36
CA MET A 64 8.39 2.65 2.25
C MET A 64 9.30 1.41 2.24
N ILE A 65 9.67 0.91 1.06
CA ILE A 65 10.58 -0.23 0.91
C ILE A 65 11.94 0.08 1.51
N GLN A 66 12.49 1.27 1.26
CA GLN A 66 13.76 1.71 1.83
C GLN A 66 13.69 1.79 3.36
N THR A 67 12.61 2.36 3.89
CA THR A 67 12.37 2.48 5.34
C THR A 67 12.27 1.09 5.99
N LYS A 68 11.52 0.17 5.39
CA LYS A 68 11.41 -1.23 5.84
C LYS A 68 12.77 -1.94 5.82
N LYS A 69 13.55 -1.81 4.74
CA LYS A 69 14.90 -2.40 4.63
C LYS A 69 15.84 -1.86 5.70
N LYS A 70 15.80 -0.55 5.98
CA LYS A 70 16.59 0.07 7.04
C LYS A 70 16.17 -0.45 8.42
N LEU A 71 14.87 -0.52 8.68
CA LEU A 71 14.33 -1.04 9.95
C LEU A 71 14.75 -2.49 10.19
N ALA A 72 14.71 -3.33 9.16
CA ALA A 72 15.16 -4.72 9.24
C ALA A 72 16.66 -4.83 9.57
N ARG A 73 17.52 -4.05 8.89
CA ARG A 73 18.97 -4.03 9.20
C ARG A 73 19.26 -3.55 10.62
N ASP A 74 18.58 -2.50 11.06
CA ASP A 74 18.74 -1.96 12.42
C ASP A 74 18.28 -2.98 13.48
N TYR A 75 17.20 -3.73 13.19
CA TYR A 75 16.75 -4.84 14.02
C TYR A 75 17.79 -5.96 14.13
N GLU A 76 18.35 -6.41 13.01
CA GLU A 76 19.39 -7.46 13.00
C GLU A 76 20.64 -7.03 13.78
N LEU A 77 21.07 -5.77 13.61
CA LEU A 77 22.21 -5.23 14.34
C LEU A 77 21.93 -5.19 15.84
N GLN A 78 20.72 -4.75 16.24
CA GLN A 78 20.27 -4.77 17.63
C GLN A 78 20.28 -6.19 18.20
N GLU A 79 19.79 -7.18 17.45
CA GLU A 79 19.74 -8.57 17.89
C GLU A 79 21.14 -9.17 18.07
N LYS A 80 22.05 -8.92 17.12
CA LYS A 80 23.47 -9.32 17.21
C LYS A 80 24.15 -8.72 18.44
N GLN A 81 23.91 -7.44 18.74
CA GLN A 81 24.47 -6.78 19.94
C GLN A 81 23.94 -7.38 21.24
N ILE A 82 22.65 -7.70 21.31
CA ILE A 82 22.05 -8.37 22.48
C ILE A 82 22.62 -9.78 22.64
N LYS A 83 22.78 -10.54 21.56
CA LYS A 83 23.41 -11.89 21.58
C LYS A 83 24.86 -11.82 22.06
N ALA A 84 25.66 -10.88 21.55
CA ALA A 84 27.04 -10.68 21.97
C ALA A 84 27.15 -10.25 23.45
N ALA A 85 26.26 -9.38 23.93
CA ALA A 85 26.23 -8.98 25.34
C ALA A 85 25.91 -10.15 26.27
N LYS A 86 24.99 -11.05 25.87
CA LYS A 86 24.69 -12.28 26.61
C LYS A 86 25.87 -13.24 26.62
N ALA A 87 26.57 -13.40 25.49
CA ALA A 87 27.78 -14.22 25.41
C ALA A 87 28.91 -13.71 26.34
N LYS A 88 28.94 -12.40 26.62
CA LYS A 88 29.83 -11.77 27.61
C LYS A 88 29.36 -11.90 29.06
N GLY A 89 28.41 -12.79 29.35
CA GLY A 89 27.94 -13.09 30.71
C GLY A 89 26.86 -12.15 31.27
N LYS A 90 26.34 -11.19 30.48
CA LYS A 90 25.25 -10.32 30.94
C LYS A 90 23.92 -11.07 30.92
N SER A 91 23.11 -10.87 31.96
CA SER A 91 21.74 -11.37 31.99
C SER A 91 20.89 -10.78 30.85
N LYS A 92 19.85 -11.49 30.40
CA LYS A 92 18.94 -11.03 29.34
C LYS A 92 18.32 -9.67 29.67
N LYS A 93 17.98 -9.39 30.93
CA LYS A 93 17.43 -8.10 31.37
C LYS A 93 18.46 -6.97 31.29
N GLN A 94 19.70 -7.20 31.71
CA GLN A 94 20.76 -6.19 31.65
C GLN A 94 21.18 -5.86 30.21
N ALA A 95 21.33 -6.88 29.35
CA ALA A 95 21.66 -6.67 27.94
C ALA A 95 20.62 -5.82 27.20
N VAL A 96 19.34 -6.03 27.52
CA VAL A 96 18.21 -5.28 26.93
C VAL A 96 18.16 -3.84 27.48
N ALA A 97 18.36 -3.65 28.79
CA ALA A 97 18.39 -2.32 29.41
C ALA A 97 19.56 -1.45 28.91
N ASP A 98 20.76 -2.02 28.78
CA ASP A 98 21.94 -1.33 28.24
C ASP A 98 21.71 -0.88 26.80
N GLN A 99 21.05 -1.73 26.00
CA GLN A 99 20.74 -1.44 24.60
C GLN A 99 19.70 -0.32 24.47
N LYS A 100 18.66 -0.33 25.32
CA LYS A 100 17.66 0.73 25.40
C LYS A 100 18.31 2.09 25.71
N LYS A 101 19.15 2.14 26.75
CA LYS A 101 19.89 3.36 27.15
C LYS A 101 20.81 3.90 26.05
N LYS A 102 21.52 3.03 25.33
CA LYS A 102 22.39 3.44 24.20
C LYS A 102 21.58 4.11 23.09
N ARG A 103 20.39 3.59 22.81
CA ARG A 103 19.50 4.07 21.76
C ARG A 103 18.84 5.39 22.13
N GLU A 104 18.43 5.53 23.40
CA GLU A 104 17.96 6.79 23.98
C GLU A 104 19.03 7.89 23.89
N ALA A 105 20.28 7.57 24.25
CA ALA A 105 21.40 8.51 24.16
C ALA A 105 21.73 8.91 22.71
N GLY A 106 21.62 7.97 21.75
CA GLY A 106 21.78 8.24 20.33
C GLY A 106 20.66 9.12 19.75
N GLY A 107 19.41 8.84 20.13
CA GLY A 107 18.24 9.62 19.75
C GLY A 107 18.30 11.06 20.27
N SER A 108 18.72 11.26 21.52
CA SER A 108 18.93 12.59 22.11
C SER A 108 19.97 13.43 21.36
N LYS A 109 21.08 12.82 20.92
CA LYS A 109 22.11 13.51 20.11
C LYS A 109 21.61 13.87 18.71
N ALA A 110 20.84 13.00 18.07
CA ALA A 110 20.24 13.27 16.77
C ALA A 110 19.18 14.38 16.86
N ARG A 111 18.33 14.38 17.91
CA ARG A 111 17.35 15.45 18.18
C ARG A 111 18.02 16.80 18.41
N LYS A 112 19.11 16.87 19.19
CA LYS A 112 19.89 18.11 19.38
C LYS A 112 20.48 18.64 18.08
N LYS A 113 20.98 17.77 17.21
CA LYS A 113 21.53 18.15 15.89
C LYS A 113 20.44 18.63 14.93
N ALA A 114 19.27 18.00 14.94
CA ALA A 114 18.12 18.40 14.13
C ALA A 114 17.49 19.73 14.59
N ALA A 115 17.41 19.95 15.91
CA ALA A 115 16.96 21.23 16.49
C ALA A 115 17.93 22.38 16.14
N ALA A 116 19.25 22.14 16.21
CA ALA A 116 20.25 23.12 15.82
C ALA A 116 20.20 23.47 14.31
N ALA A 117 19.84 22.51 13.44
CA ALA A 117 19.62 22.77 12.02
C ALA A 117 18.31 23.52 11.72
N ARG A 118 17.35 23.53 12.66
CA ARG A 118 16.06 24.23 12.56
C ARG A 118 16.05 25.62 13.23
N MET A 119 17.16 26.07 13.83
CA MET A 119 17.30 27.43 14.41
C MET A 119 17.45 28.53 13.33
N GLY A 120 16.53 28.53 12.36
CA GLY A 120 16.33 29.58 11.35
C GLY A 120 14.89 30.10 11.30
N GLY A 121 13.95 29.58 12.08
CA GLY A 121 12.61 30.17 12.11
C GLY A 121 11.60 29.44 12.99
N GLY A 122 11.04 30.18 13.94
CA GLY A 122 9.70 29.98 14.50
C GLY A 122 9.53 28.82 15.49
N GLY A 123 9.30 29.18 16.76
CA GLY A 123 8.88 28.25 17.81
C GLY A 123 7.54 27.58 17.51
N GLY A 124 7.43 26.33 17.91
CA GLY A 124 6.22 25.53 17.84
C GLY A 124 6.39 24.22 18.61
N ASP A 125 5.70 24.18 19.75
CA ASP A 125 5.21 23.06 20.56
C ASP A 125 6.21 22.01 21.10
N GLU A 126 6.55 22.22 22.37
CA GLU A 126 7.20 21.29 23.30
C GLU A 126 6.20 20.31 23.96
N GLU A 127 5.32 19.67 23.19
CA GLU A 127 4.36 18.68 23.74
C GLU A 127 4.50 17.28 23.12
N ASP A 128 5.72 16.90 22.74
CA ASP A 128 5.98 15.59 22.15
C ASP A 128 6.44 14.61 23.23
N GLU A 129 5.45 13.93 23.81
CA GLU A 129 5.48 12.91 24.86
C GLU A 129 6.80 12.14 25.01
N GLU A 130 7.16 11.96 26.28
CA GLU A 130 8.29 11.26 26.88
C GLU A 130 8.31 9.74 26.58
N LYS A 131 8.29 9.33 25.31
CA LYS A 131 8.47 7.92 24.92
C LYS A 131 9.96 7.66 24.67
N GLY A 132 10.63 7.20 25.74
CA GLY A 132 12.01 6.69 25.67
C GLY A 132 12.16 5.69 24.52
N ALA A 133 13.29 5.73 23.81
CA ALA A 133 13.50 4.97 22.59
C ALA A 133 13.29 3.47 22.83
N GLU A 134 12.13 2.96 22.43
CA GLU A 134 11.80 1.54 22.52
C GLU A 134 12.66 0.72 21.54
N LEU A 135 12.82 -0.56 21.84
CA LEU A 135 13.54 -1.49 20.97
C LEU A 135 12.78 -1.63 19.66
N ILE A 136 13.51 -1.80 18.55
CA ILE A 136 12.84 -2.16 17.29
C ILE A 136 12.18 -3.52 17.48
N GLU A 137 10.89 -3.58 17.20
CA GLU A 137 10.16 -4.82 17.05
C GLU A 137 10.49 -5.48 15.72
N ARG A 138 10.38 -6.80 15.66
CA ARG A 138 10.61 -7.53 14.42
C ARG A 138 9.64 -7.01 13.34
N PRO A 139 10.13 -6.55 12.18
CA PRO A 139 9.26 -6.17 11.08
C PRO A 139 8.37 -7.36 10.72
N LYS A 140 7.04 -7.16 10.69
CA LYS A 140 6.10 -8.16 10.20
C LYS A 140 6.04 -8.02 8.69
N GLU A 141 6.51 -9.04 7.97
CA GLU A 141 6.29 -9.12 6.53
C GLU A 141 4.87 -9.62 6.30
N TYR A 142 4.04 -8.77 5.70
CA TYR A 142 2.74 -9.17 5.21
C TYR A 142 2.94 -9.71 3.79
N VAL A 143 3.01 -11.03 3.67
CA VAL A 143 3.10 -11.73 2.38
C VAL A 143 1.73 -12.33 2.11
N VAL A 144 1.04 -11.80 1.10
CA VAL A 144 -0.17 -12.42 0.57
C VAL A 144 0.28 -13.40 -0.49
N ASN A 145 0.04 -14.69 -0.25
CA ASN A 145 0.17 -15.70 -1.29
C ASN A 145 -1.23 -16.03 -1.81
N PHE A 146 -1.48 -15.75 -3.10
CA PHE A 146 -2.78 -15.93 -3.72
C PHE A 146 -2.66 -17.00 -4.80
N GLU A 147 -2.70 -18.26 -4.36
CA GLU A 147 -2.61 -19.43 -5.23
C GLU A 147 -3.99 -20.00 -5.50
N PHE A 148 -4.22 -20.33 -6.77
CA PHE A 148 -5.40 -21.08 -7.20
C PHE A 148 -4.99 -22.53 -7.48
N PRO A 149 -5.85 -23.51 -7.16
CA PRO A 149 -5.59 -24.89 -7.51
C PRO A 149 -5.55 -25.05 -9.03
N THR A 150 -4.60 -25.83 -9.53
CA THR A 150 -4.52 -26.18 -10.96
C THR A 150 -5.74 -27.03 -11.33
N PRO A 151 -6.55 -26.63 -12.33
CA PRO A 151 -7.71 -27.42 -12.76
C PRO A 151 -7.27 -28.70 -13.48
N PRO A 152 -8.12 -29.75 -13.52
CA PRO A 152 -7.90 -30.91 -14.37
C PRO A 152 -7.97 -30.52 -15.85
N GLU A 153 -7.34 -31.31 -16.72
CA GLU A 153 -7.44 -31.11 -18.17
C GLU A 153 -8.89 -31.34 -18.64
N LEU A 154 -9.43 -30.35 -19.37
CA LEU A 154 -10.72 -30.44 -20.05
C LEU A 154 -10.49 -30.51 -21.55
N THR A 155 -11.24 -31.37 -22.24
CA THR A 155 -11.28 -31.39 -23.71
C THR A 155 -12.09 -30.21 -24.23
N PRO A 156 -11.58 -29.42 -25.20
CA PRO A 156 -12.34 -28.32 -25.82
C PRO A 156 -13.66 -28.79 -26.48
N PRO A 157 -14.68 -27.91 -26.58
CA PRO A 157 -14.72 -26.53 -26.09
C PRO A 157 -15.06 -26.44 -24.59
N VAL A 158 -14.41 -25.52 -23.85
CA VAL A 158 -14.68 -25.34 -22.42
C VAL A 158 -16.00 -24.60 -22.20
N LEU A 159 -16.17 -23.45 -22.86
CA LEU A 159 -17.43 -22.71 -22.87
C LEU A 159 -17.64 -22.09 -24.24
N GLN A 160 -18.83 -22.27 -24.79
CA GLN A 160 -19.22 -21.69 -26.08
C GLN A 160 -20.64 -21.14 -25.98
N ILE A 161 -20.79 -19.91 -26.44
CA ILE A 161 -22.03 -19.17 -26.60
C ILE A 161 -22.22 -19.03 -28.10
N VAL A 162 -23.35 -19.48 -28.63
CA VAL A 162 -23.64 -19.46 -30.07
C VAL A 162 -25.01 -18.84 -30.30
N ASN A 163 -25.05 -17.83 -31.16
CA ASN A 163 -26.25 -17.11 -31.60
C ASN A 163 -27.18 -16.73 -30.45
N VAL A 164 -26.62 -16.15 -29.38
CA VAL A 164 -27.41 -15.78 -28.20
C VAL A 164 -27.98 -14.37 -28.33
N ASP A 165 -29.30 -14.30 -28.19
CA ASP A 165 -30.06 -13.08 -28.00
C ASP A 165 -30.49 -12.98 -26.54
N PHE A 166 -30.29 -11.81 -25.92
CA PHE A 166 -30.74 -11.57 -24.54
C PHE A 166 -31.24 -10.15 -24.35
N ALA A 167 -32.35 -10.02 -23.66
CA ALA A 167 -33.00 -8.75 -23.36
C ALA A 167 -33.73 -8.83 -22.01
N TYR A 168 -33.58 -7.81 -21.17
CA TYR A 168 -34.45 -7.66 -19.98
C TYR A 168 -35.86 -7.17 -20.36
N LYS A 169 -35.93 -6.31 -21.37
CA LYS A 169 -37.17 -5.84 -22.00
C LYS A 169 -37.11 -6.17 -23.48
N PRO A 170 -38.18 -6.70 -24.10
CA PRO A 170 -38.17 -7.07 -25.52
C PRO A 170 -37.77 -5.94 -26.48
N GLU A 171 -38.01 -4.68 -26.08
CA GLU A 171 -37.72 -3.48 -26.87
C GLU A 171 -36.23 -3.09 -26.88
N GLU A 172 -35.45 -3.55 -25.89
CA GLU A 172 -34.05 -3.18 -25.67
C GLU A 172 -33.20 -4.44 -25.43
N PRO A 173 -32.82 -5.17 -26.49
CA PRO A 173 -31.92 -6.31 -26.35
C PRO A 173 -30.50 -5.85 -26.06
N LEU A 174 -29.90 -6.48 -25.04
CA LEU A 174 -28.51 -6.29 -24.66
C LEU A 174 -27.56 -7.03 -25.61
N PHE A 175 -27.95 -8.24 -26.01
CA PHE A 175 -27.17 -9.06 -26.94
C PHE A 175 -28.06 -9.50 -28.10
N ARG A 176 -27.50 -9.51 -29.31
CA ARG A 176 -28.12 -10.07 -30.51
C ARG A 176 -27.08 -10.88 -31.28
N GLY A 177 -27.36 -12.16 -31.54
CA GLY A 177 -26.50 -13.07 -32.29
C GLY A 177 -25.09 -13.18 -31.72
N LEU A 178 -24.96 -13.21 -30.39
CA LEU A 178 -23.66 -13.27 -29.72
C LEU A 178 -23.03 -14.66 -29.88
N ASP A 179 -21.88 -14.70 -30.56
CA ASP A 179 -20.99 -15.86 -30.64
C ASP A 179 -19.71 -15.58 -29.83
N PHE A 180 -19.44 -16.39 -28.80
CA PHE A 180 -18.29 -16.22 -27.91
C PHE A 180 -17.78 -17.56 -27.40
N GLY A 181 -16.46 -17.77 -27.39
CA GLY A 181 -15.82 -19.01 -26.94
C GLY A 181 -14.73 -18.74 -25.91
N VAL A 182 -14.52 -19.69 -25.00
CA VAL A 182 -13.47 -19.66 -23.98
C VAL A 182 -12.77 -21.01 -23.94
N ASP A 183 -11.44 -20.98 -23.87
CA ASP A 183 -10.55 -22.14 -23.72
C ASP A 183 -9.85 -22.16 -22.35
N MET A 184 -9.18 -23.26 -22.00
CA MET A 184 -8.53 -23.47 -20.70
C MET A 184 -7.44 -22.45 -20.34
N ASP A 185 -6.78 -21.89 -21.36
CA ASP A 185 -5.68 -20.92 -21.22
C ASP A 185 -6.14 -19.47 -21.46
N SER A 186 -7.42 -19.25 -21.79
CA SER A 186 -7.95 -17.94 -22.11
C SER A 186 -7.79 -16.95 -20.94
N ARG A 187 -7.49 -15.69 -21.27
CA ARG A 187 -7.49 -14.54 -20.35
C ARG A 187 -8.37 -13.47 -20.94
N ILE A 188 -9.58 -13.34 -20.41
CA ILE A 188 -10.61 -12.48 -20.96
C ILE A 188 -10.88 -11.34 -19.97
N CYS A 189 -10.86 -10.11 -20.48
CA CYS A 189 -11.32 -8.93 -19.76
C CYS A 189 -12.57 -8.40 -20.48
N ILE A 190 -13.73 -8.43 -19.81
CA ILE A 190 -14.98 -7.88 -20.34
C ILE A 190 -15.07 -6.42 -19.93
N VAL A 191 -15.08 -5.53 -20.92
CA VAL A 191 -15.11 -4.07 -20.72
C VAL A 191 -16.37 -3.47 -21.33
N GLY A 192 -16.83 -2.36 -20.77
CA GLY A 192 -18.01 -1.65 -21.25
C GLY A 192 -18.60 -0.74 -20.17
N PRO A 193 -19.49 0.20 -20.56
CA PRO A 193 -20.13 1.11 -19.61
C PRO A 193 -21.04 0.35 -18.63
N ASN A 194 -21.35 0.98 -17.51
CA ASN A 194 -22.37 0.47 -16.59
C ASN A 194 -23.72 0.27 -17.32
N GLY A 195 -24.34 -0.90 -17.10
CA GLY A 195 -25.56 -1.30 -17.80
C GLY A 195 -25.36 -2.09 -19.10
N ALA A 196 -24.13 -2.28 -19.58
CA ALA A 196 -23.85 -3.02 -20.83
C ALA A 196 -24.03 -4.55 -20.76
N GLY A 197 -24.55 -5.10 -19.64
CA GLY A 197 -24.70 -6.56 -19.46
C GLY A 197 -23.41 -7.31 -19.12
N LYS A 198 -22.49 -6.67 -18.39
CA LYS A 198 -21.20 -7.28 -17.97
C LYS A 198 -21.32 -8.28 -16.81
N SER A 199 -22.41 -8.22 -16.04
CA SER A 199 -22.62 -8.98 -14.79
C SER A 199 -23.69 -10.05 -14.95
#